data_AF-A0A0D0C3B5-F1
#
_entry.id   AF-A0A0D0C3B5-F1
#
_cell.length_a   1.000
_cell.length_b   1.000
_cell.length_c   1.000
_cell.angle_alpha   90.00
_cell.angle_beta   90.00
_cell.angle_gamma   90.00
#
_symmetry.space_group_name_H-M   'P 1'
#
loop_
_entity.id
_entity.type
_entity.pdbx_description
1 polymer ?
#
loop_
_entity_poly.entity_id
_entity_poly.type
_entity_poly.pdbx_seq_one_letter_code
_entity_poly.pdbx_strand_id
1 'polypeptide(L)'
;MAKLIFYWEALTMLSALIWLTSQNGCRGFECKPFQLTFCSDSSNTVDMFSSLSALPNYSLILLAAVNIMVQFHIDLRVMHIAGSENTTADALSRFDFDSVWSAHLDITLHTIQPPQLSLGVSKK
;
A
#
# COMPACT_ATOMS: atom_id res chain seq x y z
N MET A 1 1.96 -17.66 9.51
CA MET A 1 1.68 -17.34 8.09
C MET A 1 0.81 -16.10 7.93
N ALA A 2 -0.44 -16.06 8.42
CA ALA A 2 -1.35 -14.91 8.24
C ALA A 2 -0.77 -13.54 8.66
N LYS A 3 -0.05 -13.46 9.80
CA LYS A 3 0.62 -12.22 10.25
C LYS A 3 1.72 -11.72 9.30
N LEU A 4 2.41 -12.63 8.61
CA LEU A 4 3.46 -12.28 7.67
C LEU A 4 2.87 -11.76 6.35
N ILE A 5 1.79 -12.39 5.87
CA ILE A 5 1.07 -11.95 4.68
C ILE A 5 0.50 -10.54 4.89
N PHE A 6 -0.18 -10.33 6.02
CA PHE A 6 -0.73 -9.01 6.35
C PHE A 6 0.36 -7.93 6.46
N TYR A 7 1.54 -8.25 7.01
CA TYR A 7 2.65 -7.30 7.04
C TYR A 7 3.07 -6.85 5.64
N TRP A 8 3.19 -7.78 4.69
CA TRP A 8 3.58 -7.46 3.32
C TRP A 8 2.49 -6.68 2.58
N GLU A 9 1.22 -7.01 2.78
CA GLU A 9 0.10 -6.24 2.22
C GLU A 9 0.10 -4.79 2.72
N ALA A 10 0.28 -4.59 4.03
CA ALA A 10 0.38 -3.25 4.61
C ALA A 10 1.64 -2.50 4.12
N LEU A 11 2.77 -3.19 3.98
CA LEU A 11 4.01 -2.61 3.46
C LEU A 11 3.87 -2.22 1.98
N THR A 12 3.12 -2.98 1.19
CA THR A 12 2.80 -2.65 -0.21
C THR A 12 2.03 -1.33 -0.30
N MET A 13 1.04 -1.12 0.56
CA MET A 13 0.30 0.16 0.62
C MET A 13 1.22 1.35 0.92
N LEU A 14 2.12 1.20 1.90
CA LEU A 14 3.09 2.23 2.22
C LEU A 14 4.07 2.47 1.05
N SER A 15 4.55 1.40 0.42
CA SER A 15 5.45 1.50 -0.74
C SER A 15 4.80 2.24 -1.89
N ALA A 16 3.52 1.99 -2.15
CA ALA A 16 2.74 2.69 -3.18
C ALA A 16 2.60 4.19 -2.87
N LEU A 17 2.33 4.57 -1.60
CA LEU A 17 2.30 5.97 -1.18
C LEU A 17 3.65 6.67 -1.37
N ILE A 18 4.75 6.01 -0.97
CA ILE A 18 6.10 6.56 -1.16
C ILE A 18 6.40 6.73 -2.64
N TRP A 19 6.12 5.72 -3.46
CA TRP A 19 6.36 5.81 -4.90
C TRP A 19 5.58 6.97 -5.53
N LEU A 20 4.28 7.06 -5.25
CA LEU A 20 3.39 8.12 -5.76
C LEU A 20 3.90 9.53 -5.41
N THR A 21 4.41 9.70 -4.19
CA THR A 21 4.87 11.00 -3.69
C THR A 21 6.33 11.32 -4.08
N SER A 22 7.14 10.32 -4.44
CA SER A 22 8.58 10.47 -4.69
C SER A 22 8.95 11.05 -6.06
N GLN A 23 8.22 10.73 -7.13
CA GLN A 23 8.63 11.07 -8.50
C GLN A 23 7.58 11.90 -9.26
N ASN A 24 6.29 11.78 -8.92
CA ASN A 24 5.19 12.26 -9.78
C ASN A 24 4.29 13.33 -9.14
N GLY A 25 4.62 13.79 -7.93
CA GLY A 25 4.02 14.98 -7.32
C GLY A 25 2.49 14.99 -7.23
N CYS A 26 1.85 13.84 -6.97
CA CYS A 26 0.44 13.84 -6.59
C CYS A 26 0.32 14.42 -5.17
N ARG A 27 -0.02 15.70 -5.10
CA ARG A 27 -0.17 16.45 -3.85
C ARG A 27 -1.49 17.21 -3.89
N GLY A 28 -2.20 17.23 -2.78
CA GLY A 28 -3.31 18.15 -2.58
C GLY A 28 -2.82 19.58 -2.35
N PHE A 29 -3.73 20.54 -2.50
CA PHE A 29 -3.53 21.93 -2.09
C PHE A 29 -4.35 22.20 -0.83
N GLU A 30 -4.03 23.23 -0.04
CA GLU A 30 -4.70 23.51 1.24
C GLU A 30 -6.24 23.51 1.16
N CYS A 31 -6.81 23.91 0.03
CA CYS A 31 -8.26 23.95 -0.17
C CYS A 31 -8.85 22.67 -0.80
N LYS A 32 -8.03 21.74 -1.32
CA LYS A 32 -8.49 20.53 -2.00
C LYS A 32 -7.50 19.37 -1.83
N PRO A 33 -7.87 18.31 -1.07
CA PRO A 33 -7.03 17.14 -0.94
C PRO A 33 -6.93 16.35 -2.25
N PHE A 34 -5.80 15.68 -2.42
CA PHE A 34 -5.62 14.71 -3.49
C PHE A 34 -6.34 13.42 -3.09
N GLN A 35 -7.44 13.11 -3.79
CA GLN A 35 -8.22 11.91 -3.52
C GLN A 35 -7.52 10.70 -4.13
N LEU A 36 -7.12 9.77 -3.28
CA LEU A 36 -6.45 8.54 -3.67
C LEU A 36 -7.29 7.34 -3.22
N THR A 37 -7.47 6.38 -4.10
CA THR A 37 -8.13 5.11 -3.76
C THR A 37 -7.18 3.96 -4.02
N PHE A 38 -6.99 3.12 -3.01
CA PHE A 38 -6.33 1.82 -3.15
C PHE A 38 -7.35 0.70 -3.04
N CYS A 39 -7.19 -0.31 -3.88
CA CYS A 39 -8.00 -1.52 -3.84
C CYS A 39 -7.16 -2.67 -3.30
N SER A 40 -7.75 -3.50 -2.43
CA SER A 40 -7.12 -4.70 -1.89
C SER A 40 -8.16 -5.76 -1.59
N ASP A 41 -7.80 -7.02 -1.72
CA ASP A 41 -8.59 -8.16 -1.26
C ASP A 41 -8.29 -8.57 0.19
N SER A 42 -7.40 -7.85 0.87
CA SER A 42 -7.09 -8.06 2.28
C SER A 42 -7.99 -7.22 3.18
N SER A 43 -8.99 -7.87 3.79
CA SER A 43 -9.88 -7.20 4.76
C SER A 43 -9.08 -6.60 5.93
N ASN A 44 -8.01 -7.28 6.40
CA ASN A 44 -7.16 -6.75 7.47
C ASN A 44 -6.50 -5.41 7.10
N THR A 45 -6.03 -5.31 5.86
CA THR A 45 -5.40 -4.08 5.33
C THR A 45 -6.43 -2.98 5.17
N VAL A 46 -7.59 -3.30 4.59
CA VAL A 46 -8.71 -2.37 4.47
C VAL A 46 -9.12 -1.83 5.83
N ASP A 47 -9.32 -2.69 6.83
CA ASP A 47 -9.73 -2.30 8.18
C ASP A 47 -8.68 -1.43 8.88
N MET A 48 -7.40 -1.80 8.78
CA MET A 48 -6.29 -1.05 9.39
C MET A 48 -6.19 0.39 8.84
N PHE A 49 -6.25 0.54 7.52
CA PHE A 49 -6.14 1.86 6.88
C PHE A 49 -7.43 2.68 6.97
N SER A 50 -8.60 2.04 6.98
CA SER A 50 -9.89 2.75 7.11
C SER A 50 -10.14 3.23 8.53
N SER A 51 -9.75 2.43 9.53
CA SER A 51 -9.89 2.80 10.94
C SER A 51 -8.76 3.70 11.45
N LEU A 52 -7.67 3.85 10.68
CA LEU A 52 -6.42 4.48 11.13
C LEU A 52 -5.94 3.91 12.47
N SER A 53 -6.12 2.61 12.65
CA SER A 53 -5.71 1.87 13.83
C SER A 53 -4.94 0.62 13.45
N ALA A 54 -3.85 0.37 14.15
CA ALA A 54 -2.96 -0.75 13.86
C ALA A 54 -2.56 -1.48 15.14
N LEU A 55 -2.42 -2.81 15.04
CA LEU A 55 -1.74 -3.58 16.06
C LEU A 55 -0.27 -3.13 16.17
N PRO A 56 0.39 -3.31 17.34
CA PRO A 56 1.74 -2.80 17.57
C PRO A 56 2.76 -3.11 16.47
N ASN A 57 2.69 -4.31 15.89
CA ASN A 57 3.61 -4.76 14.83
C ASN A 57 3.46 -4.00 13.49
N TYR A 58 2.33 -3.33 13.25
CA TYR A 58 2.07 -2.59 12.00
C TYR A 58 1.99 -1.07 12.24
N SER A 59 2.10 -0.63 13.50
CA SER A 59 1.99 0.78 13.90
C SER A 59 2.98 1.69 13.17
N LEU A 60 4.22 1.23 12.96
CA LEU A 60 5.23 1.99 12.22
C LEU A 60 4.87 2.14 10.73
N ILE A 61 4.25 1.13 10.13
CA ILE A 61 3.78 1.20 8.74
C ILE A 61 2.67 2.25 8.65
N LEU A 62 1.66 2.15 9.52
CA LEU A 62 0.54 3.07 9.50
C LEU A 62 0.97 4.51 9.81
N LEU A 63 1.84 4.70 10.79
CA LEU A 63 2.36 6.01 11.16
C LEU A 63 3.12 6.65 9.99
N ALA A 64 3.98 5.88 9.31
CA ALA A 64 4.67 6.37 8.12
C ALA A 64 3.69 6.75 7.00
N ALA A 65 2.66 5.93 6.77
CA ALA A 65 1.63 6.23 5.78
C ALA A 65 0.84 7.50 6.11
N VAL A 66 0.40 7.65 7.36
CA VAL A 66 -0.32 8.84 7.84
C VAL A 66 0.53 10.10 7.72
N ASN A 67 1.82 10.02 8.07
CA ASN A 67 2.74 11.15 7.90
C ASN A 67 2.81 11.60 6.43
N ILE A 68 2.88 10.66 5.48
CA ILE A 68 2.86 10.96 4.05
C ILE A 68 1.51 11.59 3.66
N MET A 69 0.39 11.01 4.11
CA MET A 69 -0.94 11.54 3.80
C MET A 69 -1.10 12.99 4.26
N VAL A 70 -0.65 13.31 5.47
CA VAL A 70 -0.68 14.67 6.01
C VAL A 70 0.26 15.60 5.23
N GLN A 71 1.52 15.19 5.01
CA GLN A 71 2.53 15.99 4.32
C GLN A 71 2.11 16.36 2.89
N PHE A 72 1.49 15.41 2.19
CA PHE A 72 1.09 15.57 0.79
C PHE A 72 -0.39 15.94 0.61
N HIS A 73 -1.12 16.18 1.71
CA HIS A 73 -2.55 16.51 1.71
C HIS A 73 -3.38 15.51 0.87
N ILE A 74 -3.20 14.22 1.17
CA ILE A 74 -3.86 13.10 0.50
C ILE A 74 -5.03 12.62 1.35
N ASP A 75 -6.20 12.52 0.72
CA ASP A 75 -7.37 11.80 1.27
C ASP A 75 -7.36 10.38 0.70
N LEU A 76 -6.85 9.44 1.49
CA LEU A 76 -6.72 8.02 1.09
C LEU A 76 -7.98 7.25 1.48
N ARG A 77 -8.52 6.51 0.51
CA ARG A 77 -9.57 5.51 0.71
C ARG A 77 -9.03 4.14 0.34
N VAL A 78 -9.25 3.15 1.21
CA VAL A 78 -8.90 1.77 0.92
C VAL A 78 -10.20 0.99 0.75
N MET A 79 -10.38 0.38 -0.41
CA MET A 79 -11.58 -0.38 -0.75
C MET A 79 -11.27 -1.87 -0.87
N HIS A 80 -12.16 -2.67 -0.29
CA HIS A 80 -12.09 -4.11 -0.45
C HIS A 80 -12.63 -4.52 -1.83
N ILE A 81 -11.87 -5.34 -2.57
CA ILE A 81 -12.31 -5.97 -3.82
C ILE A 81 -12.19 -7.49 -3.70
N ALA A 82 -12.92 -8.27 -4.51
CA ALA A 82 -12.76 -9.72 -4.47
C ALA A 82 -11.37 -10.12 -4.99
N GLY A 83 -10.78 -11.20 -4.48
CA GLY A 83 -9.49 -11.72 -4.99
C GLY A 83 -9.54 -12.07 -6.49
N SER A 84 -10.73 -12.44 -7.00
CA SER A 84 -10.97 -12.65 -8.44
C SER A 84 -10.84 -11.37 -9.28
N GLU A 85 -10.98 -10.20 -8.66
CA GLU A 85 -10.79 -8.88 -9.27
C GLU A 85 -9.36 -8.35 -9.03
N ASN A 86 -8.64 -8.87 -8.03
CA ASN A 86 -7.27 -8.48 -7.68
C ASN A 86 -6.18 -9.34 -8.36
N THR A 87 -6.54 -10.08 -9.41
CA THR A 87 -5.68 -11.12 -10.03
C THR A 87 -4.33 -10.61 -10.50
N THR A 88 -4.25 -9.39 -11.04
CA THR A 88 -2.98 -8.80 -11.49
C THR A 88 -2.05 -8.49 -10.31
N ALA A 89 -2.56 -7.93 -9.21
CA ALA A 89 -1.74 -7.68 -8.03
C ALA A 89 -1.29 -8.99 -7.37
N ASP A 90 -2.17 -10.00 -7.36
CA ASP A 90 -1.86 -11.34 -6.90
C ASP A 90 -0.71 -11.99 -7.68
N ALA A 91 -0.78 -11.93 -9.02
CA ALA A 91 0.27 -12.43 -9.90
C ALA A 91 1.59 -11.69 -9.68
N LEU A 92 1.56 -10.36 -9.57
CA LEU A 92 2.73 -9.53 -9.26
C LEU A 92 3.37 -9.90 -7.91
N SER A 93 2.56 -10.15 -6.87
CA SER A 93 3.05 -10.54 -5.54
C SER A 93 3.77 -11.90 -5.53
N ARG A 94 3.48 -12.74 -6.52
CA ARG A 94 4.05 -14.08 -6.71
C ARG A 94 5.14 -14.14 -7.78
N PHE A 95 5.50 -13.00 -8.38
CA PHE A 95 6.42 -12.91 -9.52
C PHE A 95 5.95 -13.72 -10.75
N ASP A 96 4.64 -13.93 -10.88
CA ASP A 96 4.03 -14.59 -12.05
C ASP A 96 3.78 -13.57 -13.16
N PHE A 97 4.87 -13.16 -13.82
CA PHE A 97 4.80 -12.12 -14.84
C PHE A 97 4.14 -12.61 -16.13
N ASP A 98 4.20 -13.91 -16.44
CA ASP A 98 3.55 -14.50 -17.60
C ASP A 98 2.04 -14.29 -17.56
N SER A 99 1.42 -14.50 -16.38
CA SER A 99 0.01 -14.18 -16.15
C SER A 99 -0.29 -12.69 -16.28
N VAL A 100 0.62 -11.81 -15.83
CA VAL A 100 0.45 -10.35 -15.92
C VAL A 100 0.46 -9.87 -17.38
N TRP A 101 1.45 -10.30 -18.18
CA TRP A 101 1.53 -9.93 -19.61
C TRP A 101 0.43 -10.56 -20.46
N SER A 102 -0.05 -11.75 -20.08
CA SER A 102 -1.20 -12.38 -20.72
C SER A 102 -2.50 -11.61 -20.48
N ALA A 103 -2.65 -11.02 -19.29
CA ALA A 103 -3.81 -10.21 -18.93
C ALA A 103 -3.73 -8.78 -19.49
N HIS A 104 -2.53 -8.19 -19.55
CA HIS A 104 -2.30 -6.81 -19.96
C HIS A 104 -1.10 -6.71 -20.91
N LEU A 105 -1.37 -6.66 -22.22
CA LEU A 105 -0.32 -6.67 -23.25
C LEU A 105 0.57 -5.41 -23.23
N ASP A 106 0.06 -4.27 -22.78
CA ASP A 106 0.76 -2.97 -22.80
C ASP A 106 1.25 -2.50 -21.40
N ILE A 107 1.29 -3.41 -20.42
CA ILE A 107 1.70 -3.04 -19.06
C ILE A 107 3.22 -2.81 -18.96
N THR A 108 3.61 -1.66 -18.39
CA THR A 108 5.00 -1.39 -18.03
C THR A 108 5.20 -1.66 -16.54
N LEU A 109 6.14 -2.55 -16.22
CA LEU A 109 6.48 -2.89 -14.84
C LEU A 109 7.68 -2.08 -14.36
N HIS A 110 7.55 -1.50 -13.17
CA HIS A 110 8.62 -0.79 -12.49
C HIS A 110 8.96 -1.46 -11.17
N THR A 111 10.25 -1.54 -10.85
CA THR A 111 10.71 -2.06 -9.57
C THR A 111 10.67 -0.94 -8.53
N ILE A 112 10.12 -1.26 -7.35
CA ILE A 112 10.11 -0.37 -6.19
C ILE A 112 10.92 -1.03 -5.09
N GLN A 113 11.81 -0.27 -4.45
CA GLN A 113 12.48 -0.72 -3.24
C GLN A 113 11.55 -0.48 -2.04
N PRO A 114 11.13 -1.51 -1.29
CA PRO A 114 10.24 -1.33 -0.16
C PRO A 114 10.93 -0.53 0.96
N PRO A 115 10.18 0.30 1.69
CA PRO A 115 10.74 1.13 2.75
C PRO A 115 11.31 0.26 3.87
N GLN A 116 12.52 0.59 4.29
CA GLN A 116 13.16 -0.04 5.43
C GLN A 116 12.69 0.67 6.70
N LEU A 117 11.63 0.15 7.31
CA LEU A 117 11.21 0.61 8.62
C LEU A 117 12.15 0.01 9.67
N SER A 118 12.92 0.87 10.35
CA SER A 118 13.67 0.46 11.54
C SER A 118 12.66 0.05 12.61
N LEU A 119 12.39 -1.26 12.68
CA LEU A 119 11.67 -1.86 13.79
C LEU A 119 12.46 -1.49 15.05
N GLY A 120 11.96 -0.52 15.81
CA GLY A 120 12.54 -0.15 17.10
C GLY A 120 12.74 -1.45 17.88
N VAL A 121 13.97 -1.71 18.29
CA VAL A 121 14.33 -2.92 19.04
C VAL A 121 13.36 -3.03 20.21
N SER A 122 12.46 -4.01 20.16
CA SER A 122 11.67 -4.36 21.34
C SER A 122 12.66 -4.91 22.35
N LYS A 123 13.07 -4.09 23.32
CA LYS A 123 13.75 -4.60 24.51
C LYS A 123 12.80 -5.65 25.13
N LYS A 124 13.30 -6.88 25.22
CA LYS A 124 12.68 -7.95 26.00
C LYS A 124 12.55 -7.52 27.46
#